data_AF-A0A353ZCY0-F1
#
_entry.id   AF-A0A353ZCY0-F1
#
_cell.length_a   1.000
_cell.length_b   1.000
_cell.length_c   1.000
_cell.angle_alpha   90.00
_cell.angle_beta   90.00
_cell.angle_gamma   90.00
#
_symmetry.space_group_name_H-M   'P 1'
#
loop_
_entity.id
_entity.type
_entity.pdbx_description
1 polymer ?
#
loop_
_entity_poly.entity_id
_entity_poly.type
_entity_poly.pdbx_seq_one_letter_code
_entity_poly.pdbx_strand_id
1 'polypeptide(L)'
;YGERWGRHWLDVARYADTAGDGADYPVREAFRYRDWVVRAFQNDLPFHEFLRLQIAGDLLAPSRPAVDYADCITATGFLAVGKRYGYAPNPDYQHLDFADVIDSVGRSLLGLSLGCARCHDHKYDPVSTRDYYGLYGILQSTRWSFPGGEEHKRPAHFPPLVPPDEVARREAGRAAAIAQLDSELANLQASRGKLDGQWIAGGPDLAFEAQPDTRPPAAPWLSAGPNAVGPESQSPFAHIHPAGQRGVRVGSGQPTDGIRYVFPQKLKKTPGGKMHLTVDFRTVAGADQPGAYRFYLGRGVIESLALEFSVTRNELALKNGTTWEVIRAIEPGVWHTLQATLDPDEQTWSGVVGPAGDLTEFRDKRLNPAWDGILDTFICDGIGHVAGPAPARDIDNLGLLAVPFAPPGSDPVPAFVPPADAPEQLARLEEQIKKLTAERDATQAREIYPTAYGVSEGTATNARLQKRGEPDQPGDEVPRQFLTILGGDRLPEGTAGSGRLQLADWLTRPSQPLAARVFVNRVWSWHFGQGLVTTPSDFGSRGELPSHPELL
;
A
#
# COMPACT_ATOMS: atom_id res chain seq x y z
N TYR A 1 -17.02 17.17 38.59
CA TYR A 1 -15.94 16.46 39.31
C TYR A 1 -14.95 15.86 38.31
N GLY A 2 -15.43 15.10 37.33
CA GLY A 2 -14.61 14.47 36.29
C GLY A 2 -13.69 15.42 35.53
N GLU A 3 -14.15 16.60 35.10
CA GLU A 3 -13.30 17.56 34.37
C GLU A 3 -12.09 18.02 35.20
N ARG A 4 -12.30 18.29 36.50
CA ARG A 4 -11.27 18.80 37.41
C ARG A 4 -10.19 17.75 37.67
N TRP A 5 -10.59 16.52 37.99
CA TRP A 5 -9.64 15.43 38.28
C TRP A 5 -9.07 14.79 37.00
N GLY A 6 -9.88 14.68 35.95
CA GLY A 6 -9.45 14.20 34.64
C GLY A 6 -8.35 15.08 34.05
N ARG A 7 -8.42 16.41 34.19
CA ARG A 7 -7.34 17.31 33.76
C ARG A 7 -5.99 16.94 34.38
N HIS A 8 -5.96 16.63 35.68
CA HIS A 8 -4.73 16.20 36.35
C HIS A 8 -4.17 14.90 35.74
N TRP A 9 -5.03 13.94 35.40
CA TRP A 9 -4.59 12.73 34.71
C TRP A 9 -4.14 12.98 33.27
N LEU A 10 -4.79 13.89 32.55
CA LEU A 10 -4.41 14.22 31.17
C LEU A 10 -3.00 14.82 31.10
N ASP A 11 -2.59 15.59 32.11
CA ASP A 11 -1.19 16.03 32.25
C ASP A 11 -0.23 14.84 32.43
N VAL A 12 -0.62 13.83 33.23
CA VAL A 12 0.18 12.60 33.43
C VAL A 12 0.25 11.75 32.17
N ALA A 13 -0.86 11.65 31.43
CA ALA A 13 -0.96 10.94 30.17
C ALA A 13 -0.23 11.67 29.03
N ARG A 14 0.15 12.94 29.20
CA ARG A 14 0.82 13.78 28.19
C ARG A 14 -0.12 14.06 27.01
N TYR A 15 -1.38 14.33 27.35
CA TYR A 15 -2.42 14.63 26.38
C TYR A 15 -2.13 15.93 25.62
N ALA A 16 -2.35 15.88 24.30
CA ALA A 16 -2.45 17.05 23.43
C ALA A 16 -3.45 16.75 22.32
N ASP A 17 -4.06 17.81 21.75
CA ASP A 17 -4.92 17.70 20.56
C ASP A 17 -4.10 17.55 19.26
N THR A 18 -2.77 17.55 19.37
CA THR A 18 -1.81 17.42 18.27
C THR A 18 -0.75 16.37 18.59
N ALA A 19 -0.13 15.81 17.55
CA ALA A 19 1.00 14.92 17.67
C ALA A 19 2.28 15.72 17.41
N GLY A 20 2.87 16.30 18.47
CA GLY A 20 3.99 17.24 18.37
C GLY A 20 5.40 16.62 18.31
N ASP A 21 6.40 17.52 18.30
CA ASP A 21 7.88 17.41 18.15
C ASP A 21 8.41 17.93 16.81
N GLY A 22 8.43 17.10 15.77
CA GLY A 22 8.98 17.47 14.45
C GLY A 22 8.01 18.24 13.56
N ALA A 23 6.71 18.10 13.81
CA ALA A 23 5.62 18.81 13.13
C ALA A 23 4.39 18.83 14.06
N ASP A 24 3.65 19.94 14.13
CA ASP A 24 2.47 20.09 15.00
C ASP A 24 1.19 19.68 14.23
N TYR A 25 0.95 18.37 14.10
CA TYR A 25 -0.17 17.85 13.29
C TYR A 25 -1.44 17.59 14.13
N PRO A 26 -2.62 18.15 13.77
CA PRO A 26 -3.86 17.93 14.51
C PRO A 26 -4.32 16.47 14.52
N VAL A 27 -4.66 15.96 15.70
CA VAL A 27 -5.24 14.63 15.89
C VAL A 27 -6.73 14.76 16.15
N ARG A 28 -7.54 14.59 15.09
CA ARG A 28 -8.98 14.85 15.13
C ARG A 28 -9.71 14.01 16.17
N GLU A 29 -9.22 12.82 16.48
CA GLU A 29 -9.84 11.86 17.38
C GLU A 29 -9.31 11.96 18.84
N ALA A 30 -8.30 12.80 19.12
CA ALA A 30 -7.68 12.88 20.44
C ALA A 30 -8.68 13.21 21.56
N PHE A 31 -9.64 14.10 21.27
CA PHE A 31 -10.69 14.50 22.22
C PHE A 31 -11.48 13.33 22.81
N ARG A 32 -11.57 12.19 22.08
CA ARG A 32 -12.29 11.01 22.57
C ARG A 32 -11.64 10.44 23.84
N TYR A 33 -10.30 10.39 23.88
CA TYR A 33 -9.56 9.93 25.05
C TYR A 33 -9.70 10.92 26.22
N ARG A 34 -9.63 12.24 25.95
CA ARG A 34 -9.93 13.28 26.96
C ARG A 34 -11.30 13.07 27.59
N ASP A 35 -12.33 12.93 26.76
CA ASP A 35 -13.70 12.77 27.23
C ASP A 35 -13.89 11.43 27.96
N TRP A 36 -13.19 10.37 27.54
CA TRP A 36 -13.17 9.09 28.24
C TRP A 36 -12.56 9.22 29.65
N VAL A 37 -11.41 9.89 29.80
CA VAL A 37 -10.79 10.15 31.10
C VAL A 37 -11.74 10.93 32.01
N VAL A 38 -12.36 11.99 31.49
CA VAL A 38 -13.34 12.79 32.25
C VAL A 38 -14.51 11.92 32.73
N ARG A 39 -15.06 11.06 31.88
CA ARG A 39 -16.13 10.12 32.26
C ARG A 39 -15.66 9.09 33.27
N ALA A 40 -14.46 8.52 33.12
CA ALA A 40 -13.91 7.53 34.05
C ALA A 40 -13.80 8.08 35.48
N PHE A 41 -13.29 9.31 35.64
CA PHE A 41 -13.28 9.98 36.95
C PHE A 41 -14.68 10.35 37.43
N GLN A 42 -15.56 10.81 36.54
CA GLN A 42 -16.93 11.19 36.92
C GLN A 42 -17.77 10.00 37.42
N ASN A 43 -17.51 8.81 36.89
CA ASN A 43 -18.19 7.57 37.23
C ASN A 43 -17.48 6.75 38.31
N ASP A 44 -16.40 7.28 38.89
CA ASP A 44 -15.58 6.60 39.91
C ASP A 44 -15.10 5.21 39.46
N LEU A 45 -14.60 5.11 38.22
CA LEU A 45 -14.07 3.86 37.70
C LEU A 45 -12.92 3.36 38.60
N PRO A 46 -12.96 2.11 39.10
CA PRO A 46 -11.91 1.61 39.97
C PRO A 46 -10.53 1.74 39.35
N PHE A 47 -9.56 2.27 40.10
CA PHE A 47 -8.23 2.61 39.57
C PHE A 47 -7.52 1.46 38.85
N HIS A 48 -7.66 0.24 39.36
CA HIS A 48 -7.09 -0.96 38.72
C HIS A 48 -7.72 -1.20 37.33
N GLU A 49 -9.04 -1.03 37.19
CA GLU A 49 -9.74 -1.17 35.92
C GLU A 49 -9.40 -0.02 34.97
N PHE A 50 -9.32 1.21 35.48
CA PHE A 50 -8.89 2.39 34.75
C PHE A 50 -7.50 2.21 34.11
N LEU A 51 -6.53 1.67 34.86
CA LEU A 51 -5.21 1.35 34.30
C LEU A 51 -5.25 0.17 33.32
N ARG A 52 -6.00 -0.89 33.62
CA ARG A 52 -6.08 -2.07 32.73
C ARG A 52 -6.64 -1.70 31.36
N LEU A 53 -7.69 -0.88 31.30
CA LEU A 53 -8.27 -0.40 30.05
C LEU A 53 -7.27 0.47 29.26
N GLN A 54 -6.47 1.29 29.94
CA GLN A 54 -5.48 2.14 29.28
C GLN A 54 -4.32 1.36 28.65
N ILE A 55 -3.92 0.24 29.24
CA ILE A 55 -2.81 -0.59 28.73
C ILE A 55 -3.30 -1.63 27.71
N ALA A 56 -4.47 -2.23 27.94
CA ALA A 56 -4.95 -3.42 27.23
C ALA A 56 -6.44 -3.39 26.89
N GLY A 57 -7.07 -2.22 26.82
CA GLY A 57 -8.51 -2.08 26.57
C GLY A 57 -8.99 -2.77 25.30
N ASP A 58 -8.23 -2.68 24.20
CA ASP A 58 -8.53 -3.38 22.95
C ASP A 58 -8.50 -4.92 23.08
N LEU A 59 -7.68 -5.45 23.98
CA LEU A 59 -7.60 -6.88 24.30
C LEU A 59 -8.70 -7.35 25.24
N LEU A 60 -9.20 -6.44 26.09
CA LEU A 60 -10.30 -6.70 27.01
C LEU A 60 -11.66 -6.58 26.32
N ALA A 61 -11.78 -5.72 25.30
CA ALA A 61 -13.03 -5.42 24.61
C ALA A 61 -13.82 -6.65 24.13
N PRO A 62 -13.22 -7.71 23.55
CA PRO A 62 -13.97 -8.89 23.09
C PRO A 62 -14.66 -9.68 24.21
N SER A 63 -14.16 -9.57 25.45
CA SER A 63 -14.70 -10.26 26.63
C SER A 63 -15.72 -9.44 27.42
N ARG A 64 -15.96 -8.19 27.00
CA ARG A 64 -16.84 -7.24 27.68
C ARG A 64 -18.17 -7.08 26.92
N PRO A 65 -19.21 -6.57 27.58
CA PRO A 65 -20.45 -6.21 26.90
C PRO A 65 -20.19 -5.31 25.69
N ALA A 66 -20.89 -5.53 24.58
CA ALA A 66 -20.67 -4.77 23.34
C ALA A 66 -20.83 -3.25 23.52
N VAL A 67 -21.65 -2.81 24.50
CA VAL A 67 -21.82 -1.40 24.84
C VAL A 67 -20.54 -0.74 25.36
N ASP A 68 -19.62 -1.51 25.95
CA ASP A 68 -18.35 -1.03 26.49
C ASP A 68 -17.24 -0.99 25.43
N TYR A 69 -17.44 -1.61 24.26
CA TYR A 69 -16.38 -1.84 23.27
C TYR A 69 -15.66 -0.54 22.91
N ALA A 70 -16.42 0.51 22.57
CA ALA A 70 -15.85 1.80 22.18
C ALA A 70 -15.02 2.44 23.31
N ASP A 71 -15.47 2.35 24.56
CA ASP A 71 -14.74 2.89 25.71
C ASP A 71 -13.46 2.09 25.98
N CYS A 72 -13.48 0.77 25.79
CA CYS A 72 -12.29 -0.08 25.89
C CYS A 72 -11.23 0.29 24.86
N ILE A 73 -11.64 0.49 23.60
CA ILE A 73 -10.72 0.94 22.55
C ILE A 73 -10.18 2.34 22.86
N THR A 74 -11.06 3.27 23.22
CA THR A 74 -10.71 4.68 23.48
C THR A 74 -9.72 4.82 24.63
N ALA A 75 -9.83 3.99 25.67
CA ALA A 75 -8.91 3.99 26.82
C ALA A 75 -7.44 3.79 26.42
N THR A 76 -7.17 2.98 25.38
CA THR A 76 -5.80 2.75 24.88
C THR A 76 -5.13 4.01 24.32
N GLY A 77 -5.88 5.11 24.20
CA GLY A 77 -5.38 6.44 23.95
C GLY A 77 -4.25 6.83 24.90
N PHE A 78 -4.19 6.33 26.14
CA PHE A 78 -3.06 6.55 27.07
C PHE A 78 -1.71 6.18 26.47
N LEU A 79 -1.64 5.08 25.71
CA LEU A 79 -0.44 4.68 25.00
C LEU A 79 -0.24 5.57 23.77
N ALA A 80 -1.30 5.82 23.00
CA ALA A 80 -1.23 6.56 21.73
C ALA A 80 -0.89 8.05 21.89
N VAL A 81 -1.36 8.72 22.95
CA VAL A 81 -1.03 10.12 23.21
C VAL A 81 0.41 10.25 23.71
N GLY A 82 1.10 11.26 23.21
CA GLY A 82 2.51 11.45 23.50
C GLY A 82 3.27 12.03 22.33
N LYS A 83 4.59 12.05 22.48
CA LYS A 83 5.52 12.60 21.51
C LYS A 83 5.63 11.64 20.31
N ARG A 84 5.45 12.14 19.08
CA ARG A 84 5.48 11.31 17.85
C ARG A 84 6.57 11.80 16.90
N TYR A 85 7.36 10.84 16.42
CA TYR A 85 8.62 11.15 15.74
C TYR A 85 8.63 10.85 14.24
N GLY A 86 7.66 10.07 13.74
CA GLY A 86 7.60 9.68 12.33
C GLY A 86 6.80 10.64 11.46
N TYR A 87 7.27 10.88 10.23
CA TYR A 87 6.53 11.62 9.20
C TYR A 87 5.71 10.71 8.28
N ALA A 88 5.83 9.39 8.44
CA ALA A 88 5.14 8.37 7.64
C ALA A 88 4.76 7.16 8.52
N PRO A 89 3.77 6.34 8.12
CA PRO A 89 3.37 5.13 8.84
C PRO A 89 4.38 3.98 8.61
N ASN A 90 5.64 4.18 9.01
CA ASN A 90 6.76 3.26 8.82
C ASN A 90 7.44 2.96 10.17
N PRO A 91 7.92 1.72 10.43
CA PRO A 91 8.71 1.39 11.62
C PRO A 91 9.98 2.22 11.89
N ASP A 92 10.56 2.91 10.89
CA ASP A 92 11.86 3.60 11.02
C ASP A 92 12.01 4.45 12.30
N TYR A 93 10.94 5.15 12.72
CA TYR A 93 10.95 6.02 13.91
C TYR A 93 10.17 5.46 15.11
N GLN A 94 9.50 4.31 14.96
CA GLN A 94 8.65 3.75 16.02
C GLN A 94 9.45 3.36 17.28
N HIS A 95 10.75 3.11 17.16
CA HIS A 95 11.61 2.86 18.30
C HIS A 95 11.64 4.04 19.31
N LEU A 96 11.42 5.28 18.84
CA LEU A 96 11.31 6.47 19.69
C LEU A 96 9.94 6.56 20.37
N ASP A 97 8.88 6.14 19.67
CA ASP A 97 7.53 6.02 20.25
C ASP A 97 7.53 5.03 21.43
N PHE A 98 8.21 3.90 21.29
CA PHE A 98 8.31 2.91 22.36
C PHE A 98 9.12 3.45 23.54
N ALA A 99 10.22 4.16 23.27
CA ALA A 99 11.06 4.76 24.30
C ALA A 99 10.28 5.80 25.13
N ASP A 100 9.52 6.65 24.44
CA ASP A 100 8.65 7.65 25.04
C ASP A 100 7.57 7.03 25.94
N VAL A 101 6.92 5.96 25.47
CA VAL A 101 5.90 5.25 26.26
C VAL A 101 6.50 4.48 27.43
N ILE A 102 7.68 3.85 27.29
CA ILE A 102 8.38 3.19 28.41
C ILE A 102 8.74 4.21 29.50
N ASP A 103 9.25 5.39 29.12
CA ASP A 103 9.54 6.45 30.09
C ASP A 103 8.25 6.98 30.74
N SER A 104 7.17 7.15 29.95
CA SER A 104 5.87 7.57 30.45
C SER A 104 5.29 6.56 31.44
N VAL A 105 5.19 5.27 31.09
CA VAL A 105 4.70 4.20 31.97
C VAL A 105 5.57 4.09 33.23
N GLY A 106 6.90 4.13 33.06
CA GLY A 106 7.84 4.11 34.18
C GLY A 106 7.57 5.23 35.18
N ARG A 107 7.50 6.48 34.72
CA ARG A 107 7.33 7.65 35.60
C ARG A 107 5.92 7.82 36.13
N SER A 108 4.91 7.59 35.29
CA SER A 108 3.50 7.84 35.65
C SER A 108 2.93 6.74 36.53
N LEU A 109 3.27 5.48 36.27
CA LEU A 109 2.69 4.31 36.92
C LEU A 109 3.65 3.63 37.91
N LEU A 110 4.97 3.66 37.68
CA LEU A 110 5.92 2.96 38.56
C LEU A 110 6.74 3.90 39.44
N GLY A 111 6.75 5.20 39.13
CA GLY A 111 7.64 6.16 39.78
C GLY A 111 9.11 5.84 39.52
N LEU A 112 9.45 5.29 38.35
CA LEU A 112 10.81 4.90 37.99
C LEU A 112 11.25 5.56 36.69
N SER A 113 12.49 6.07 36.64
CA SER A 113 13.09 6.52 35.37
C SER A 113 13.70 5.35 34.62
N LEU A 114 13.01 4.86 33.58
CA LEU A 114 13.48 3.71 32.79
C LEU A 114 14.35 4.11 31.59
N GLY A 115 14.34 5.38 31.17
CA GLY A 115 14.99 5.82 29.93
C GLY A 115 16.50 5.55 29.84
N CYS A 116 17.26 5.65 30.94
CA CYS A 116 18.70 5.37 30.91
C CYS A 116 19.01 3.91 30.53
N ALA A 117 18.12 2.98 30.92
CA ALA A 117 18.25 1.56 30.64
C ALA A 117 18.19 1.21 29.14
N ARG A 118 17.85 2.16 28.27
CA ARG A 118 17.89 1.98 26.82
C ARG A 118 19.29 1.71 26.28
N CYS A 119 20.30 2.38 26.84
CA CYS A 119 21.67 2.40 26.29
C CYS A 119 22.66 1.62 27.16
N HIS A 120 22.44 1.58 28.47
CA HIS A 120 23.26 0.90 29.47
C HIS A 120 22.42 0.57 30.69
N ASP A 121 22.84 -0.37 31.53
CA ASP A 121 22.12 -0.65 32.78
C ASP A 121 21.97 0.61 33.62
N HIS A 122 20.79 0.82 34.19
CA HIS A 122 20.45 2.07 34.86
C HIS A 122 21.47 2.37 35.97
N LYS A 123 21.92 3.63 36.03
CA LYS A 123 23.09 4.02 36.84
C LYS A 123 22.89 3.87 38.35
N TYR A 124 21.66 4.03 38.83
CA TYR A 124 21.34 4.13 40.25
C TYR A 124 20.39 3.02 40.71
N ASP A 125 19.23 2.93 40.06
CA ASP A 125 18.27 1.85 40.30
C ASP A 125 18.67 0.55 39.59
N PRO A 126 18.39 -0.63 40.18
CA PRO A 126 18.74 -1.93 39.60
C PRO A 126 17.76 -2.33 38.48
N VAL A 127 17.76 -1.52 37.41
CA VAL A 127 17.03 -1.77 36.18
C VAL A 127 18.05 -2.07 35.10
N SER A 128 18.06 -3.32 34.61
CA SER A 128 18.98 -3.72 33.55
C SER A 128 18.49 -3.25 32.18
N THR A 129 19.41 -3.21 31.23
CA THR A 129 19.11 -3.04 29.80
C THR A 129 18.13 -4.11 29.34
N ARG A 130 18.25 -5.35 29.84
CA ARG A 130 17.32 -6.44 29.50
C ARG A 130 15.91 -6.20 30.03
N ASP A 131 15.74 -5.56 31.19
CA ASP A 131 14.42 -5.17 31.68
C ASP A 131 13.74 -4.16 30.73
N TYR A 132 14.50 -3.16 30.29
CA TYR A 132 14.02 -2.17 29.32
C TYR A 132 13.57 -2.83 28.01
N TYR A 133 14.41 -3.70 27.42
CA TYR A 133 14.06 -4.36 26.16
C TYR A 133 12.98 -5.44 26.30
N GLY A 134 12.78 -5.99 27.51
CA GLY A 134 11.64 -6.83 27.84
C GLY A 134 10.31 -6.08 27.68
N LEU A 135 10.23 -4.85 28.20
CA LEU A 135 9.07 -3.97 28.00
C LEU A 135 8.97 -3.44 26.57
N TYR A 136 10.11 -3.12 25.96
CA TYR A 136 10.17 -2.70 24.55
C TYR A 136 9.53 -3.73 23.63
N GLY A 137 9.81 -5.03 23.82
CA GLY A 137 9.21 -6.08 22.99
C GLY A 137 7.69 -6.12 23.09
N ILE A 138 7.11 -5.80 24.26
CA ILE A 138 5.66 -5.73 24.43
C ILE A 138 5.07 -4.58 23.59
N LEU A 139 5.70 -3.40 23.62
CA LEU A 139 5.25 -2.23 22.85
C LEU A 139 5.52 -2.36 21.34
N GLN A 140 6.64 -2.99 20.97
CA GLN A 140 6.96 -3.32 19.59
C GLN A 140 5.96 -4.31 18.99
N SER A 141 5.35 -5.15 19.84
CA SER A 141 4.29 -6.09 19.44
C SER A 141 2.90 -5.44 19.34
N THR A 142 2.82 -4.12 19.31
CA THR A 142 1.57 -3.34 19.28
C THR A 142 1.48 -2.57 17.97
N ARG A 143 0.27 -2.44 17.40
CA ARG A 143 0.01 -1.60 16.24
C ARG A 143 -0.42 -0.21 16.70
N TRP A 144 0.32 0.81 16.27
CA TRP A 144 0.15 2.20 16.71
C TRP A 144 -0.60 3.03 15.68
N SER A 145 -1.51 3.89 16.15
CA SER A 145 -2.15 4.89 15.29
C SER A 145 -1.10 5.88 14.78
N PHE A 146 -1.12 6.15 13.47
CA PHE A 146 -0.33 7.20 12.84
C PHE A 146 -1.25 8.38 12.52
N PRO A 147 -1.19 9.50 13.24
CA PRO A 147 -2.13 10.62 13.09
C PRO A 147 -1.97 11.39 11.78
N GLY A 148 -0.91 11.14 11.02
CA GLY A 148 -0.49 11.97 9.90
C GLY A 148 0.64 12.91 10.30
N GLY A 149 1.27 13.51 9.29
CA GLY A 149 2.27 14.56 9.45
C GLY A 149 2.20 15.55 8.30
N GLU A 150 2.99 16.62 8.36
CA GLU A 150 3.01 17.66 7.33
C GLU A 150 3.28 17.12 5.92
N GLU A 151 4.23 16.18 5.80
CA GLU A 151 4.58 15.51 4.54
C GLU A 151 3.56 14.41 4.15
N HIS A 152 2.92 13.80 5.14
CA HIS A 152 2.05 12.64 4.96
C HIS A 152 0.73 12.82 5.72
N LYS A 153 -0.16 13.62 5.12
CA LYS A 153 -1.44 14.07 5.69
C LYS A 153 -2.54 12.98 5.74
N ARG A 154 -2.15 11.71 5.80
CA ARG A 154 -3.05 10.55 5.75
C ARG A 154 -2.93 9.78 7.07
N PRO A 155 -3.91 9.93 7.98
CA PRO A 155 -3.98 9.12 9.18
C PRO A 155 -4.09 7.64 8.84
N ALA A 156 -3.51 6.76 9.66
CA ALA A 156 -3.54 5.33 9.46
C ALA A 156 -3.59 4.57 10.79
N HIS A 157 -4.12 3.35 10.75
CA HIS A 157 -4.09 2.39 11.86
C HIS A 157 -4.85 2.81 13.13
N PHE A 158 -5.82 3.70 13.01
CA PHE A 158 -6.73 4.03 14.10
C PHE A 158 -7.67 2.85 14.38
N PRO A 159 -7.74 2.34 15.62
CA PRO A 159 -8.68 1.27 15.95
C PRO A 159 -10.15 1.71 15.75
N PRO A 160 -10.99 0.87 15.12
CA PRO A 160 -12.42 1.10 15.03
C PRO A 160 -13.09 1.09 16.40
N LEU A 161 -14.08 1.97 16.62
CA LEU A 161 -14.91 1.99 17.82
C LEU A 161 -16.12 1.07 17.74
N VAL A 162 -16.19 0.24 16.71
CA VAL A 162 -17.20 -0.80 16.54
C VAL A 162 -16.54 -2.18 16.51
N PRO A 163 -17.23 -3.24 16.97
CA PRO A 163 -16.72 -4.60 16.96
C PRO A 163 -16.24 -5.09 15.58
N PRO A 164 -15.31 -6.07 15.51
CA PRO A 164 -14.74 -6.54 14.24
C PRO A 164 -15.75 -7.07 13.22
N ASP A 165 -16.86 -7.67 13.67
CA ASP A 165 -17.93 -8.16 12.79
C ASP A 165 -18.71 -7.00 12.15
N GLU A 166 -18.91 -5.90 12.88
CA GLU A 166 -19.50 -4.67 12.33
C GLU A 166 -18.56 -4.01 11.33
N VAL A 167 -17.25 -3.94 11.63
CA VAL A 167 -16.22 -3.46 10.69
C VAL A 167 -16.29 -4.26 9.39
N ALA A 168 -16.23 -5.60 9.48
CA ALA A 168 -16.27 -6.49 8.33
C ALA A 168 -17.54 -6.29 7.50
N ARG A 169 -18.70 -6.14 8.14
CA ARG A 169 -19.98 -5.92 7.47
C ARG A 169 -20.01 -4.59 6.70
N ARG A 170 -19.55 -3.50 7.33
CA ARG A 170 -19.54 -2.17 6.70
C ARG A 170 -18.52 -2.07 5.57
N GLU A 171 -17.34 -2.66 5.75
CA GLU A 171 -16.31 -2.77 4.71
C GLU A 171 -16.80 -3.58 3.51
N ALA A 172 -17.44 -4.74 3.75
CA ALA A 172 -18.03 -5.53 2.68
C ALA A 172 -19.13 -4.76 1.93
N GLY A 173 -19.98 -4.01 2.64
CA GLY A 173 -20.99 -3.15 2.04
C GLY A 173 -20.39 -2.05 1.15
N ARG A 174 -19.34 -1.38 1.61
CA ARG A 174 -18.60 -0.38 0.82
C ARG A 174 -17.95 -1.00 -0.42
N ALA A 175 -17.28 -2.15 -0.26
CA ALA A 175 -16.65 -2.86 -1.36
C ALA A 175 -17.66 -3.29 -2.42
N ALA A 176 -18.85 -3.77 -2.02
CA ALA A 176 -19.93 -4.13 -2.92
C ALA A 176 -20.47 -2.91 -3.70
N ALA A 177 -20.69 -1.78 -3.01
CA ALA A 177 -21.13 -0.54 -3.65
C ALA A 177 -20.12 -0.03 -4.68
N ILE A 178 -18.83 -0.05 -4.35
CA ILE A 178 -17.76 0.35 -5.28
C ILE A 178 -17.69 -0.59 -6.47
N ALA A 179 -17.78 -1.91 -6.25
CA ALA A 179 -17.77 -2.88 -7.34
C ALA A 179 -18.96 -2.67 -8.31
N GLN A 180 -20.13 -2.31 -7.78
CA GLN A 180 -21.28 -1.94 -8.60
C GLN A 180 -20.99 -0.69 -9.43
N LEU A 181 -20.51 0.40 -8.81
CA LEU A 181 -20.19 1.64 -9.49
C LEU A 181 -19.10 1.47 -10.56
N ASP A 182 -18.05 0.68 -10.27
CA ASP A 182 -17.00 0.34 -11.23
C ASP A 182 -17.57 -0.45 -12.42
N SER A 183 -18.53 -1.35 -12.20
CA SER A 183 -19.22 -2.07 -13.28
C SER A 183 -20.08 -1.15 -14.14
N GLU A 184 -20.79 -0.19 -13.54
CA GLU A 184 -21.60 0.79 -14.28
C GLU A 184 -20.71 1.73 -15.10
N LEU A 185 -19.59 2.20 -14.52
CA LEU A 185 -18.58 2.99 -15.23
C LEU A 185 -18.00 2.24 -16.44
N ALA A 186 -17.67 0.95 -16.28
CA ALA A 186 -17.16 0.13 -17.38
C ALA A 186 -18.18 0.02 -18.53
N ASN A 187 -19.48 -0.15 -18.23
CA ASN A 187 -20.55 -0.21 -19.22
C ASN A 187 -20.72 1.12 -19.97
N LEU A 188 -20.65 2.25 -19.27
CA LEU A 188 -20.73 3.58 -19.88
C LEU A 188 -19.51 3.86 -20.77
N GLN A 189 -18.31 3.50 -20.30
CA GLN A 189 -17.08 3.63 -21.10
C GLN A 189 -17.13 2.78 -22.36
N ALA A 190 -17.64 1.55 -22.28
CA ALA A 190 -17.85 0.70 -23.45
C ALA A 190 -18.89 1.28 -24.43
N SER A 191 -19.97 1.89 -23.91
CA SER A 191 -20.99 2.55 -24.72
C SER A 191 -20.44 3.79 -25.43
N ARG A 192 -19.60 4.56 -24.74
CA ARG A 192 -18.89 5.72 -25.31
C ARG A 192 -17.96 5.29 -26.44
N GLY A 193 -17.20 4.21 -26.24
CA GLY A 193 -16.32 3.65 -27.27
C GLY A 193 -17.04 3.35 -28.59
N LYS A 194 -18.24 2.76 -28.53
CA LYS A 194 -19.05 2.44 -29.73
C LYS A 194 -19.47 3.65 -30.57
N LEU A 195 -19.45 4.86 -30.01
CA LEU A 195 -19.92 6.08 -30.67
C LEU A 195 -18.78 6.98 -31.17
N ASP A 196 -17.60 6.87 -30.56
CA ASP A 196 -16.44 7.70 -30.89
C ASP A 196 -15.67 7.20 -32.13
N GLY A 197 -16.06 6.06 -32.71
CA GLY A 197 -15.50 5.52 -33.95
C GLY A 197 -14.04 5.10 -33.94
N GLN A 198 -13.34 5.50 -32.89
CA GLN A 198 -12.06 5.02 -32.48
C GLN A 198 -12.15 3.56 -32.02
N TRP A 199 -13.31 3.03 -31.60
CA TRP A 199 -13.37 1.67 -31.06
C TRP A 199 -13.47 0.59 -32.13
N ILE A 200 -12.34 0.05 -32.58
CA ILE A 200 -12.29 -1.23 -33.28
C ILE A 200 -11.12 -2.04 -32.72
N ALA A 201 -11.44 -3.18 -32.11
CA ALA A 201 -10.49 -4.26 -31.88
C ALA A 201 -9.31 -3.98 -30.89
N GLY A 202 -9.52 -3.16 -29.85
CA GLY A 202 -8.54 -2.91 -28.77
C GLY A 202 -8.51 -1.46 -28.27
N GLY A 203 -9.18 -0.58 -29.01
CA GLY A 203 -9.18 0.88 -28.87
C GLY A 203 -9.19 1.51 -30.28
N PRO A 204 -8.98 2.84 -30.42
CA PRO A 204 -8.38 3.37 -31.66
C PRO A 204 -7.11 2.61 -31.95
N ASP A 205 -6.62 2.63 -33.18
CA ASP A 205 -5.26 2.19 -33.57
C ASP A 205 -4.18 2.85 -32.68
N LEU A 206 -4.12 2.33 -31.47
CA LEU A 206 -3.83 2.99 -30.18
C LEU A 206 -3.79 4.52 -30.14
N ALA A 207 -4.78 5.14 -30.78
CA ALA A 207 -4.96 6.58 -30.93
C ALA A 207 -3.81 7.33 -31.62
N PHE A 208 -2.94 6.67 -32.40
CA PHE A 208 -1.88 7.38 -33.13
C PHE A 208 -2.44 8.47 -34.06
N GLU A 209 -3.61 8.23 -34.66
CA GLU A 209 -4.36 9.22 -35.43
C GLU A 209 -4.70 10.50 -34.65
N ALA A 210 -4.89 10.39 -33.32
CA ALA A 210 -5.19 11.52 -32.44
C ALA A 210 -3.94 12.16 -31.82
N GLN A 211 -2.76 11.55 -31.99
CA GLN A 211 -1.50 12.08 -31.45
C GLN A 211 -0.95 13.23 -32.32
N PRO A 212 -0.22 14.20 -31.73
CA PRO A 212 0.42 15.26 -32.49
C PRO A 212 1.47 14.71 -33.47
N ASP A 213 1.44 15.17 -34.72
CA ASP A 213 2.41 14.80 -35.76
C ASP A 213 3.83 15.28 -35.38
N THR A 214 4.83 14.47 -35.73
CA THR A 214 6.27 14.68 -35.47
C THR A 214 6.65 14.81 -33.99
N ARG A 215 5.78 14.39 -33.06
CA ARG A 215 6.04 14.43 -31.62
C ARG A 215 5.96 13.04 -30.98
N PRO A 216 6.60 12.84 -29.81
CA PRO A 216 6.42 11.63 -29.03
C PRO A 216 4.94 11.40 -28.67
N PRO A 217 4.45 10.16 -28.67
CA PRO A 217 3.09 9.88 -28.25
C PRO A 217 2.90 10.24 -26.77
N ALA A 218 1.76 10.87 -26.47
CA ALA A 218 1.33 11.25 -25.12
C ALA A 218 0.31 10.26 -24.56
N ALA A 219 -0.17 10.52 -23.34
CA ALA A 219 -1.15 9.68 -22.66
C ALA A 219 -2.30 9.26 -23.61
N PRO A 220 -2.68 7.97 -23.65
CA PRO A 220 -2.34 6.90 -22.69
C PRO A 220 -0.95 6.25 -22.89
N TRP A 221 -0.15 6.71 -23.86
CA TRP A 221 1.21 6.25 -24.03
C TRP A 221 2.17 6.87 -23.02
N LEU A 222 3.16 6.09 -22.64
CA LEU A 222 4.38 6.59 -22.03
C LEU A 222 5.51 6.39 -23.04
N SER A 223 6.25 7.46 -23.30
CA SER A 223 7.28 7.50 -24.32
C SER A 223 8.61 7.94 -23.70
N ALA A 224 9.66 7.17 -23.93
CA ALA A 224 11.03 7.49 -23.54
C ALA A 224 11.94 7.43 -24.78
N GLY A 225 12.82 8.43 -24.91
CA GLY A 225 13.68 8.59 -26.08
C GLY A 225 13.06 9.45 -27.20
N PRO A 226 13.80 9.68 -28.29
CA PRO A 226 13.34 10.45 -29.44
C PRO A 226 12.39 9.62 -30.30
N ASN A 227 11.16 9.43 -29.81
CA ASN A 227 10.09 8.78 -30.56
C ASN A 227 9.24 9.83 -31.28
N ALA A 228 8.67 9.49 -32.42
CA ALA A 228 7.85 10.42 -33.19
C ALA A 228 6.68 9.69 -33.85
N VAL A 229 5.48 10.19 -33.61
CA VAL A 229 4.30 9.80 -34.38
C VAL A 229 4.31 10.53 -35.72
N GLY A 230 3.98 9.85 -36.81
CA GLY A 230 3.88 10.49 -38.12
C GLY A 230 3.60 9.53 -39.28
N PRO A 231 3.33 10.08 -40.47
CA PRO A 231 2.89 9.31 -41.64
C PRO A 231 3.96 8.36 -42.18
N GLU A 232 5.23 8.67 -41.96
CA GLU A 232 6.34 7.80 -42.34
C GLU A 232 6.31 6.45 -41.63
N SER A 233 5.56 6.33 -40.53
CA SER A 233 5.46 5.12 -39.72
C SER A 233 4.10 4.42 -39.86
N GLN A 234 3.26 4.83 -40.83
CA GLN A 234 1.97 4.19 -41.09
C GLN A 234 2.16 2.78 -41.69
N SER A 235 1.51 1.80 -41.08
CA SER A 235 1.41 0.43 -41.60
C SER A 235 0.49 0.36 -42.82
N PRO A 236 0.82 -0.47 -43.84
CA PRO A 236 -0.04 -0.69 -45.00
C PRO A 236 -1.19 -1.69 -44.72
N PHE A 237 -1.18 -2.38 -43.58
CA PHE A 237 -2.20 -3.35 -43.26
C PHE A 237 -3.47 -2.65 -42.77
N ALA A 238 -4.63 -3.04 -43.31
CA ALA A 238 -5.93 -2.49 -42.95
C ALA A 238 -6.96 -3.57 -42.55
N HIS A 239 -6.49 -4.78 -42.21
CA HIS A 239 -7.34 -5.93 -41.94
C HIS A 239 -7.91 -5.93 -40.52
N ILE A 240 -7.33 -5.15 -39.60
CA ILE A 240 -7.80 -5.01 -38.21
C ILE A 240 -8.40 -3.63 -37.94
N HIS A 241 -7.72 -2.60 -38.41
CA HIS A 241 -8.15 -1.21 -38.33
C HIS A 241 -8.35 -0.66 -39.75
N PRO A 242 -9.25 0.33 -39.93
CA PRO A 242 -9.32 1.09 -41.17
C PRO A 242 -7.96 1.71 -41.50
N ALA A 243 -7.72 1.98 -42.79
CA ALA A 243 -6.49 2.65 -43.20
C ALA A 243 -6.30 3.99 -42.44
N GLY A 244 -5.25 4.05 -41.62
CA GLY A 244 -4.82 5.23 -40.89
C GLY A 244 -3.93 6.16 -41.71
N GLN A 245 -3.38 7.16 -41.05
CA GLN A 245 -2.42 8.14 -41.57
C GLN A 245 -1.13 8.23 -40.74
N ARG A 246 -1.05 7.62 -39.55
CA ARG A 246 0.08 7.74 -38.62
C ARG A 246 0.35 6.43 -37.87
N GLY A 247 1.63 6.06 -37.79
CA GLY A 247 2.14 5.16 -36.75
C GLY A 247 3.24 5.85 -35.93
N VAL A 248 4.02 5.09 -35.16
CA VAL A 248 5.11 5.63 -34.34
C VAL A 248 6.47 5.06 -34.71
N ARG A 249 7.46 5.95 -34.89
CA ARG A 249 8.87 5.62 -34.93
C ARG A 249 9.45 5.61 -33.54
N VAL A 250 10.13 4.53 -33.18
CA VAL A 250 10.72 4.32 -31.86
C VAL A 250 12.23 4.17 -31.96
N GLY A 251 12.97 4.87 -31.08
CA GLY A 251 14.35 4.54 -30.72
C GLY A 251 15.47 5.37 -31.34
N SER A 252 16.49 5.61 -30.51
CA SER A 252 17.83 6.08 -30.90
C SER A 252 18.92 5.00 -30.80
N GLY A 253 18.54 3.78 -30.40
CA GLY A 253 19.44 2.68 -30.07
C GLY A 253 19.75 2.51 -28.58
N GLN A 254 19.25 3.37 -27.70
CA GLN A 254 19.39 3.17 -26.25
C GLN A 254 18.41 2.10 -25.72
N PRO A 255 18.81 1.25 -24.76
CA PRO A 255 17.93 0.19 -24.22
C PRO A 255 16.65 0.71 -23.57
N THR A 256 16.70 1.90 -22.94
CA THR A 256 15.57 2.52 -22.26
C THR A 256 14.63 3.28 -23.19
N ASP A 257 14.99 3.42 -24.48
CA ASP A 257 14.12 4.08 -25.46
C ASP A 257 13.00 3.14 -25.89
N GLY A 258 11.77 3.60 -25.71
CA GLY A 258 10.62 2.79 -25.98
C GLY A 258 9.30 3.50 -25.79
N ILE A 259 8.25 2.77 -26.11
CA ILE A 259 6.87 3.14 -25.87
C ILE A 259 6.22 2.09 -24.99
N ARG A 260 5.33 2.55 -24.10
CA ARG A 260 4.49 1.69 -23.26
C ARG A 260 3.04 2.13 -23.40
N TYR A 261 2.18 1.17 -23.70
CA TYR A 261 0.74 1.35 -23.67
C TYR A 261 0.16 0.59 -22.48
N VAL A 262 -0.71 1.26 -21.72
CA VAL A 262 -1.50 0.61 -20.66
C VAL A 262 -2.94 0.53 -21.15
N PHE A 263 -3.42 -0.69 -21.36
CA PHE A 263 -4.78 -0.93 -21.83
C PHE A 263 -5.78 -0.50 -20.74
N PRO A 264 -6.72 0.43 -21.04
CA PRO A 264 -7.71 0.87 -20.06
C PRO A 264 -8.56 -0.30 -19.55
N GLN A 265 -8.82 -1.29 -20.41
CA GLN A 265 -9.48 -2.53 -20.08
C GLN A 265 -8.48 -3.68 -20.10
N LYS A 266 -8.05 -4.12 -18.92
CA LYS A 266 -7.20 -5.31 -18.78
C LYS A 266 -7.97 -6.59 -19.11
N LEU A 267 -7.31 -7.53 -19.80
CA LEU A 267 -7.80 -8.89 -19.94
C LEU A 267 -7.31 -9.74 -18.77
N LYS A 268 -8.20 -10.55 -18.23
CA LYS A 268 -7.89 -11.54 -17.19
C LYS A 268 -8.25 -12.92 -17.70
N LYS A 269 -7.47 -13.93 -17.33
CA LYS A 269 -7.77 -15.32 -17.67
C LYS A 269 -9.15 -15.69 -17.14
N THR A 270 -9.92 -16.33 -18.01
CA THR A 270 -11.22 -16.90 -17.68
C THR A 270 -11.21 -18.34 -18.17
N PRO A 271 -11.90 -19.27 -17.49
CA PRO A 271 -11.95 -20.67 -17.94
C PRO A 271 -12.46 -20.77 -19.38
N GLY A 272 -11.70 -21.42 -20.25
CA GLY A 272 -11.95 -21.56 -21.69
C GLY A 272 -11.76 -20.27 -22.51
N GLY A 273 -11.36 -19.18 -21.88
CA GLY A 273 -11.19 -17.88 -22.52
C GLY A 273 -9.80 -17.70 -23.11
N LYS A 274 -9.73 -17.37 -24.41
CA LYS A 274 -8.48 -17.04 -25.11
C LYS A 274 -8.23 -15.54 -25.11
N MET A 275 -6.98 -15.16 -25.36
CA MET A 275 -6.58 -13.76 -25.51
C MET A 275 -5.82 -13.61 -26.82
N HIS A 276 -6.06 -12.53 -27.54
CA HIS A 276 -5.54 -12.30 -28.87
C HIS A 276 -4.79 -10.97 -28.90
N LEU A 277 -3.57 -10.99 -29.45
CA LEU A 277 -2.71 -9.84 -29.71
C LEU A 277 -2.53 -9.69 -31.22
N THR A 278 -2.50 -8.44 -31.69
CA THR A 278 -1.98 -8.09 -33.03
C THR A 278 -1.04 -6.89 -32.92
N VAL A 279 -0.01 -6.83 -33.75
CA VAL A 279 0.86 -5.64 -33.88
C VAL A 279 1.51 -5.64 -35.26
N ASP A 280 1.54 -4.48 -35.90
CA ASP A 280 2.33 -4.28 -37.10
C ASP A 280 3.64 -3.59 -36.74
N PHE A 281 4.71 -4.03 -37.39
CA PHE A 281 6.03 -3.49 -37.15
C PHE A 281 6.93 -3.58 -38.37
N ARG A 282 7.97 -2.75 -38.38
CA ARG A 282 9.15 -2.96 -39.23
C ARG A 282 10.40 -2.44 -38.55
N THR A 283 11.53 -3.07 -38.86
CA THR A 283 12.83 -2.43 -38.69
C THR A 283 13.01 -1.38 -39.79
N VAL A 284 13.40 -0.16 -39.46
CA VAL A 284 13.52 0.95 -40.42
C VAL A 284 14.59 0.65 -41.47
N ALA A 285 14.34 1.01 -42.73
CA ALA A 285 15.30 0.86 -43.81
C ALA A 285 16.60 1.63 -43.49
N GLY A 286 17.75 0.95 -43.60
CA GLY A 286 19.06 1.55 -43.32
C GLY A 286 19.48 1.55 -41.84
N ALA A 287 18.65 1.06 -40.91
CA ALA A 287 19.06 0.82 -39.54
C ALA A 287 20.13 -0.29 -39.49
N ASP A 288 21.32 0.04 -39.00
CA ASP A 288 22.51 -0.82 -39.00
C ASP A 288 22.94 -1.30 -37.61
N GLN A 289 22.17 -0.93 -36.58
CA GLN A 289 22.49 -1.26 -35.21
C GLN A 289 22.42 -2.78 -34.95
N PRO A 290 23.37 -3.36 -34.18
CA PRO A 290 23.54 -4.81 -34.07
C PRO A 290 22.65 -5.48 -33.01
N GLY A 291 22.04 -4.72 -32.11
CA GLY A 291 21.20 -5.24 -31.04
C GLY A 291 19.79 -5.58 -31.50
N ALA A 292 18.97 -6.02 -30.54
CA ALA A 292 17.56 -6.30 -30.76
C ALA A 292 16.66 -5.36 -29.95
N TYR A 293 15.48 -5.05 -30.49
CA TYR A 293 14.35 -4.57 -29.70
C TYR A 293 13.43 -5.73 -29.34
N ARG A 294 12.45 -5.49 -28.47
CA ARG A 294 11.42 -6.47 -28.15
C ARG A 294 10.02 -5.91 -28.17
N PHE A 295 9.07 -6.82 -28.33
CA PHE A 295 7.68 -6.64 -27.92
C PHE A 295 7.45 -7.43 -26.66
N TYR A 296 6.87 -6.78 -25.67
CA TYR A 296 6.50 -7.38 -24.40
C TYR A 296 5.01 -7.20 -24.19
N LEU A 297 4.33 -8.27 -23.78
CA LEU A 297 2.93 -8.24 -23.36
C LEU A 297 2.78 -8.95 -22.01
N GLY A 298 2.10 -8.31 -21.07
CA GLY A 298 1.89 -8.84 -19.73
C GLY A 298 1.16 -7.87 -18.81
N ARG A 299 1.45 -7.96 -17.50
CA ARG A 299 0.99 -7.02 -16.48
C ARG A 299 2.13 -6.12 -16.02
N GLY A 300 1.86 -4.81 -16.01
CA GLY A 300 2.78 -3.79 -15.54
C GLY A 300 4.13 -3.78 -16.27
N VAL A 301 5.13 -3.11 -15.68
CA VAL A 301 6.51 -3.18 -16.18
C VAL A 301 7.15 -4.40 -15.57
N ILE A 302 7.29 -5.47 -16.36
CA ILE A 302 7.92 -6.75 -15.97
C ILE A 302 7.34 -7.41 -14.71
N GLU A 303 6.15 -6.99 -14.25
CA GLU A 303 5.54 -7.53 -13.03
C GLU A 303 5.03 -8.94 -13.26
N SER A 304 4.38 -9.19 -14.40
CA SER A 304 4.04 -10.54 -14.85
C SER A 304 4.06 -10.63 -16.37
N LEU A 305 5.09 -11.27 -16.93
CA LEU A 305 5.33 -11.36 -18.37
C LEU A 305 4.53 -12.51 -18.97
N ALA A 306 3.81 -12.29 -20.07
CA ALA A 306 3.14 -13.37 -20.81
C ALA A 306 3.91 -13.77 -22.07
N LEU A 307 4.16 -12.79 -22.94
CA LEU A 307 4.79 -12.96 -24.25
C LEU A 307 6.00 -12.03 -24.43
N GLU A 308 6.99 -12.55 -25.14
CA GLU A 308 8.15 -11.79 -25.60
C GLU A 308 8.49 -12.17 -27.04
N PHE A 309 8.60 -11.15 -27.89
CA PHE A 309 9.20 -11.24 -29.21
C PHE A 309 10.44 -10.37 -29.22
N SER A 310 11.46 -10.74 -29.97
CA SER A 310 12.66 -9.94 -30.10
C SER A 310 13.13 -9.91 -31.54
N VAL A 311 13.48 -8.72 -31.99
CA VAL A 311 13.70 -8.43 -33.41
C VAL A 311 15.02 -7.71 -33.56
N THR A 312 15.92 -8.26 -34.37
CA THR A 312 17.15 -7.58 -34.78
C THR A 312 16.93 -6.87 -36.10
N ARG A 313 18.01 -6.46 -36.76
CA ARG A 313 17.96 -6.03 -38.15
C ARG A 313 17.46 -7.12 -39.11
N ASN A 314 17.80 -8.40 -38.87
CA ASN A 314 17.69 -9.46 -39.87
C ASN A 314 16.90 -10.69 -39.41
N GLU A 315 16.54 -10.78 -38.15
CA GLU A 315 15.79 -11.93 -37.63
C GLU A 315 14.76 -11.53 -36.59
N LEU A 316 13.69 -12.32 -36.52
CA LEU A 316 12.68 -12.28 -35.49
C LEU A 316 12.72 -13.59 -34.69
N ALA A 317 12.82 -13.44 -33.38
CA ALA A 317 12.73 -14.50 -32.40
C ALA A 317 11.51 -14.31 -31.50
N LEU A 318 11.01 -15.41 -30.94
CA LEU A 318 10.03 -15.41 -29.86
C LEU A 318 10.58 -16.16 -28.65
N LYS A 319 9.96 -15.95 -27.50
CA LYS A 319 10.26 -16.71 -26.29
C LYS A 319 9.31 -17.89 -26.16
N ASN A 320 9.85 -19.10 -26.15
CA ASN A 320 9.14 -20.34 -25.89
C ASN A 320 9.41 -20.75 -24.44
N GLY A 321 8.50 -20.41 -23.53
CA GLY A 321 8.72 -20.46 -22.09
C GLY A 321 9.78 -19.45 -21.68
N THR A 322 11.00 -19.92 -21.42
CA THR A 322 12.15 -19.07 -21.04
C THR A 322 13.23 -18.98 -22.11
N THR A 323 13.10 -19.74 -23.21
CA THR A 323 14.15 -19.89 -24.23
C THR A 323 13.80 -19.11 -25.49
N TRP A 324 14.79 -18.42 -26.07
CA TRP A 324 14.62 -17.75 -27.36
C TRP A 324 14.67 -18.74 -28.52
N GLU A 325 13.76 -18.56 -29.47
CA GLU A 325 13.65 -19.35 -30.70
C GLU A 325 13.53 -18.37 -31.88
N VAL A 326 14.51 -18.38 -32.79
CA VAL A 326 14.43 -17.63 -34.05
C VAL A 326 13.42 -18.33 -34.96
N ILE A 327 12.40 -17.61 -35.41
CA ILE A 327 11.31 -18.19 -36.21
C ILE A 327 11.32 -17.73 -37.67
N ARG A 328 11.99 -16.59 -37.96
CA ARG A 328 11.99 -16.01 -39.30
C ARG A 328 13.14 -15.03 -39.50
N ALA A 329 13.72 -15.03 -40.71
CA ALA A 329 14.53 -13.92 -41.20
C ALA A 329 13.64 -12.74 -41.65
N ILE A 330 14.04 -11.52 -41.34
CA ILE A 330 13.30 -10.31 -41.72
C ILE A 330 14.20 -9.36 -42.52
N GLU A 331 13.57 -8.49 -43.31
CA GLU A 331 14.27 -7.48 -44.11
C GLU A 331 13.95 -6.06 -43.59
N PRO A 332 14.96 -5.21 -43.32
CA PRO A 332 14.73 -3.81 -42.99
C PRO A 332 13.93 -3.08 -44.08
N GLY A 333 12.96 -2.29 -43.66
CA GLY A 333 12.04 -1.55 -44.53
C GLY A 333 10.73 -2.30 -44.85
N VAL A 334 10.67 -3.61 -44.61
CA VAL A 334 9.49 -4.43 -44.89
C VAL A 334 8.56 -4.48 -43.67
N TRP A 335 7.29 -4.14 -43.88
CA TRP A 335 6.24 -4.26 -42.87
C TRP A 335 5.84 -5.71 -42.63
N HIS A 336 5.74 -6.06 -41.36
CA HIS A 336 5.28 -7.36 -40.88
C HIS A 336 4.07 -7.14 -39.99
N THR A 337 3.07 -8.01 -40.12
CA THR A 337 1.98 -8.12 -39.16
C THR A 337 2.19 -9.36 -38.31
N LEU A 338 2.05 -9.23 -37.01
CA LEU A 338 2.17 -10.31 -36.03
C LEU A 338 0.84 -10.48 -35.32
N GLN A 339 0.28 -11.68 -35.37
CA GLN A 339 -0.89 -12.06 -34.57
C GLN A 339 -0.55 -13.23 -33.67
N ALA A 340 -0.96 -13.17 -32.40
CA ALA A 340 -0.76 -14.21 -31.41
C ALA A 340 -2.06 -14.50 -30.64
N THR A 341 -2.33 -15.78 -30.42
CA THR A 341 -3.44 -16.27 -29.60
C THR A 341 -2.87 -17.05 -28.42
N LEU A 342 -3.19 -16.59 -27.21
CA LEU A 342 -2.80 -17.21 -25.95
C LEU A 342 -3.95 -18.08 -25.44
N ASP A 343 -3.59 -19.26 -24.95
CA ASP A 343 -4.47 -20.18 -24.24
C ASP A 343 -3.99 -20.29 -22.78
N PRO A 344 -4.59 -19.53 -21.85
CA PRO A 344 -4.17 -19.53 -20.46
C PRO A 344 -4.38 -20.87 -19.75
N ASP A 345 -5.36 -21.67 -20.19
CA ASP A 345 -5.68 -22.97 -19.58
C ASP A 345 -4.63 -24.01 -19.96
N GLU A 346 -4.19 -24.01 -21.23
CA GLU A 346 -3.15 -24.90 -21.71
C GLU A 346 -1.72 -24.39 -21.44
N GLN A 347 -1.57 -23.15 -20.99
CA GLN A 347 -0.26 -22.46 -20.87
C GLN A 347 0.51 -22.42 -22.20
N THR A 348 -0.22 -22.29 -23.31
CA THR A 348 0.32 -22.26 -24.67
C THR A 348 -0.06 -21.00 -25.42
N TRP A 349 0.63 -20.74 -26.53
CA TRP A 349 0.25 -19.71 -27.48
C TRP A 349 0.73 -20.08 -28.89
N SER A 350 -0.01 -19.61 -29.89
CA SER A 350 0.24 -19.86 -31.32
C SER A 350 -0.06 -18.60 -32.12
N GLY A 351 0.41 -18.52 -33.35
CA GLY A 351 0.19 -17.32 -34.15
C GLY A 351 0.88 -17.34 -35.50
N VAL A 352 0.83 -16.18 -36.15
CA VAL A 352 1.41 -15.95 -37.47
C VAL A 352 2.17 -14.63 -37.48
N VAL A 353 3.25 -14.56 -38.26
CA VAL A 353 3.99 -13.32 -38.47
C VAL A 353 4.53 -13.24 -39.89
N GLY A 354 4.45 -12.08 -40.53
CA GLY A 354 5.04 -11.89 -41.85
C GLY A 354 4.57 -10.66 -42.62
N PRO A 355 5.21 -10.36 -43.74
CA PRO A 355 4.67 -9.44 -44.74
C PRO A 355 3.41 -10.01 -45.41
N ALA A 356 2.67 -9.14 -46.09
CA ALA A 356 1.52 -9.55 -46.88
C ALA A 356 1.91 -10.60 -47.94
N GLY A 357 1.23 -11.74 -47.92
CA GLY A 357 1.45 -12.84 -48.88
C GLY A 357 2.56 -13.83 -48.52
N ASP A 358 3.33 -13.58 -47.45
CA ASP A 358 4.36 -14.51 -46.96
C ASP A 358 4.35 -14.56 -45.43
N LEU A 359 3.52 -15.44 -44.87
CA LEU A 359 3.34 -15.60 -43.42
C LEU A 359 4.08 -16.84 -42.91
N THR A 360 4.75 -16.70 -41.77
CA THR A 360 5.30 -17.80 -40.99
C THR A 360 4.36 -18.10 -39.83
N GLU A 361 3.90 -19.34 -39.74
CA GLU A 361 3.09 -19.81 -38.62
C GLU A 361 3.97 -20.45 -37.54
N PHE A 362 3.63 -20.20 -36.27
CA PHE A 362 4.22 -20.87 -35.13
C PHE A 362 3.11 -21.42 -34.22
N ARG A 363 3.32 -22.63 -33.71
CA ARG A 363 2.31 -23.37 -32.93
C ARG A 363 2.88 -23.85 -31.60
N ASP A 364 1.97 -24.02 -30.64
CA ASP A 364 2.17 -24.71 -29.37
C ASP A 364 3.35 -24.18 -28.53
N LYS A 365 3.66 -22.90 -28.65
CA LYS A 365 4.71 -22.23 -27.87
C LYS A 365 4.28 -22.12 -26.43
N ARG A 366 5.22 -22.23 -25.49
CA ARG A 366 4.91 -22.12 -24.05
C ARG A 366 4.86 -20.65 -23.65
N LEU A 367 3.85 -20.31 -22.86
CA LEU A 367 3.79 -19.03 -22.14
C LEU A 367 4.88 -18.99 -21.06
N ASN A 368 5.21 -17.79 -20.58
CA ASN A 368 6.11 -17.65 -19.44
C ASN A 368 5.48 -18.33 -18.19
N PRO A 369 6.18 -19.27 -17.53
CA PRO A 369 5.64 -20.00 -16.38
C PRO A 369 5.25 -19.13 -15.18
N ALA A 370 5.80 -17.91 -15.08
CA ALA A 370 5.51 -16.97 -14.01
C ALA A 370 4.35 -16.00 -14.33
N TRP A 371 3.68 -16.18 -15.48
CA TRP A 371 2.56 -15.33 -15.86
C TRP A 371 1.33 -15.56 -14.95
N ASP A 372 0.74 -14.48 -14.44
CA ASP A 372 -0.38 -14.51 -13.50
C ASP A 372 -1.76 -14.58 -14.18
N GLY A 373 -1.80 -14.53 -15.51
CA GLY A 373 -3.03 -14.59 -16.30
C GLY A 373 -3.65 -13.22 -16.58
N ILE A 374 -2.92 -12.11 -16.39
CA ILE A 374 -3.42 -10.75 -16.68
C ILE A 374 -2.61 -10.13 -17.81
N LEU A 375 -3.30 -9.49 -18.76
CA LEU A 375 -2.71 -8.63 -19.79
C LEU A 375 -3.27 -7.22 -19.65
N ASP A 376 -2.41 -6.25 -19.37
CA ASP A 376 -2.77 -4.84 -19.29
C ASP A 376 -1.72 -3.89 -19.87
N THR A 377 -0.56 -4.40 -20.25
CA THR A 377 0.58 -3.57 -20.66
C THR A 377 1.26 -4.16 -21.89
N PHE A 378 1.44 -3.32 -22.90
CA PHE A 378 2.35 -3.55 -24.03
C PHE A 378 3.57 -2.64 -23.92
N ILE A 379 4.76 -3.17 -24.22
CA ILE A 379 6.00 -2.39 -24.29
C ILE A 379 6.75 -2.74 -25.57
N CYS A 380 7.25 -1.72 -26.25
CA CYS A 380 8.34 -1.85 -27.22
C CYS A 380 9.55 -1.05 -26.72
N ASP A 381 10.63 -1.74 -26.34
CA ASP A 381 11.87 -1.13 -25.82
C ASP A 381 13.10 -1.68 -26.55
N GLY A 382 14.29 -1.15 -26.25
CA GLY A 382 15.54 -1.50 -26.92
C GLY A 382 16.26 -2.71 -26.31
N ILE A 383 15.54 -3.59 -25.63
CA ILE A 383 16.07 -4.80 -24.99
C ILE A 383 15.66 -6.02 -25.84
N GLY A 384 16.50 -7.04 -25.94
CA GLY A 384 16.16 -8.23 -26.70
C GLY A 384 17.13 -9.39 -26.53
N HIS A 385 16.97 -10.40 -27.38
CA HIS A 385 17.79 -11.62 -27.35
C HIS A 385 19.24 -11.37 -27.80
N VAL A 386 19.48 -10.35 -28.62
CA VAL A 386 20.81 -9.87 -28.99
C VAL A 386 21.09 -8.56 -28.28
N ALA A 387 22.16 -8.52 -27.49
CA ALA A 387 22.58 -7.33 -26.77
C ALA A 387 23.22 -6.30 -27.72
N GLY A 388 23.07 -5.02 -27.39
CA GLY A 388 23.65 -3.91 -28.15
C GLY A 388 22.59 -2.86 -28.49
N PRO A 389 22.97 -1.81 -29.21
CA PRO A 389 22.02 -0.78 -29.61
C PRO A 389 20.93 -1.36 -30.50
N ALA A 390 19.66 -1.11 -30.19
CA ALA A 390 18.56 -1.61 -30.98
C ALA A 390 18.39 -0.79 -32.28
N PRO A 391 18.00 -1.41 -33.41
CA PRO A 391 17.70 -0.66 -34.62
C PRO A 391 16.44 0.19 -34.44
N ALA A 392 16.35 1.31 -35.17
CA ALA A 392 15.12 2.09 -35.23
C ALA A 392 13.98 1.23 -35.83
N ARG A 393 12.77 1.38 -35.29
CA ARG A 393 11.60 0.58 -35.68
C ARG A 393 10.34 1.42 -35.73
N ASP A 394 9.43 1.02 -36.60
CA ASP A 394 8.08 1.58 -36.66
C ASP A 394 7.08 0.57 -36.12
N ILE A 395 6.09 1.06 -35.39
CA ILE A 395 5.01 0.28 -34.77
C ILE A 395 3.68 0.91 -35.14
N ASP A 396 2.70 0.06 -35.44
CA ASP A 396 1.33 0.47 -35.75
C ASP A 396 0.32 -0.67 -35.49
N ASN A 397 -0.97 -0.39 -35.58
CA ASN A 397 -2.06 -1.39 -35.56
C ASN A 397 -1.97 -2.39 -34.38
N LEU A 398 -1.64 -1.90 -33.19
CA LEU A 398 -1.57 -2.74 -31.99
C LEU A 398 -2.99 -2.95 -31.43
N GLY A 399 -3.35 -4.22 -31.20
CA GLY A 399 -4.64 -4.61 -30.66
C GLY A 399 -4.55 -5.72 -29.61
N LEU A 400 -5.48 -5.70 -28.64
CA LEU A 400 -5.61 -6.73 -27.60
C LEU A 400 -7.10 -7.02 -27.34
N LEU A 401 -7.53 -8.27 -27.55
CA LEU A 401 -8.94 -8.68 -27.40
C LEU A 401 -9.11 -10.07 -26.78
N ALA A 402 -10.30 -10.32 -26.22
CA ALA A 402 -10.75 -11.66 -25.83
C ALA A 402 -11.34 -12.48 -26.99
N VAL A 403 -11.47 -11.88 -28.18
CA VAL A 403 -11.97 -12.53 -29.39
C VAL A 403 -10.92 -12.46 -30.51
N PRO A 404 -10.89 -13.43 -31.44
CA PRO A 404 -9.92 -13.44 -32.52
C PRO A 404 -10.03 -12.22 -33.44
N PHE A 405 -8.88 -11.79 -33.94
CA PHE A 405 -8.77 -10.82 -35.01
C PHE A 405 -9.07 -11.43 -36.38
N ALA A 406 -9.39 -10.58 -37.37
CA ALA A 406 -9.43 -11.04 -38.75
C ALA A 406 -8.03 -11.51 -39.19
N PRO A 407 -7.90 -12.63 -39.93
CA PRO A 407 -6.60 -13.12 -40.37
C PRO A 407 -5.86 -12.10 -41.25
N PRO A 408 -4.50 -12.08 -41.24
CA PRO A 408 -3.73 -11.26 -42.16
C PRO A 408 -4.12 -11.51 -43.62
N GLY A 409 -4.36 -10.44 -44.37
CA GLY A 409 -4.82 -10.51 -45.77
C GLY A 409 -6.34 -10.52 -45.97
N SER A 410 -7.12 -10.41 -44.90
CA SER A 410 -8.58 -10.16 -44.99
C SER A 410 -8.89 -8.80 -45.62
N ASP A 411 -10.13 -8.63 -46.08
CA ASP A 411 -10.61 -7.37 -46.66
C ASP A 411 -10.40 -6.18 -45.69
N PRO A 412 -10.09 -4.98 -46.20
CA PRO A 412 -9.92 -3.79 -45.36
C PRO A 412 -11.15 -3.49 -44.51
N VAL A 413 -10.93 -3.16 -43.24
CA VAL A 413 -12.01 -2.73 -42.34
C VAL A 413 -12.50 -1.34 -42.80
N PRO A 414 -13.81 -1.16 -43.04
CA PRO A 414 -14.33 0.14 -43.44
C PRO A 414 -14.18 1.14 -42.29
N ALA A 415 -13.87 2.40 -42.63
CA ALA A 415 -13.83 3.48 -41.66
C ALA A 415 -15.18 3.59 -40.95
N PHE A 416 -15.15 3.69 -39.62
CA PHE A 416 -16.36 3.90 -38.85
C PHE A 416 -16.98 5.25 -39.18
N VAL A 417 -18.27 5.25 -39.49
CA VAL A 417 -19.07 6.46 -39.64
C VAL A 417 -19.98 6.55 -38.41
N PRO A 418 -19.75 7.51 -37.49
CA PRO A 418 -20.63 7.67 -36.35
C PRO A 418 -22.06 7.97 -36.78
N PRO A 419 -23.07 7.49 -36.02
CA PRO A 419 -24.44 7.99 -36.15
C PRO A 419 -24.49 9.51 -36.10
N ALA A 420 -25.43 10.13 -36.82
CA ALA A 420 -25.55 11.60 -36.87
C ALA A 420 -25.78 12.23 -35.49
N ASP A 421 -26.36 11.49 -34.54
CA ASP A 421 -26.63 11.90 -33.17
C ASP A 421 -25.52 11.50 -32.18
N ALA A 422 -24.39 10.95 -32.65
CA ALA A 422 -23.27 10.57 -31.80
C ALA A 422 -22.74 11.71 -30.89
N PRO A 423 -22.64 12.98 -31.34
CA PRO A 423 -22.20 14.06 -30.46
C PRO A 423 -23.11 14.27 -29.24
N GLU A 424 -24.43 14.17 -29.42
CA GLU A 424 -25.38 14.29 -28.31
C GLU A 424 -25.30 13.09 -27.36
N GLN A 425 -25.15 11.88 -27.90
CA GLN A 425 -25.00 10.68 -27.09
C GLN A 425 -23.69 10.67 -26.30
N LEU A 426 -22.58 11.09 -26.92
CA LEU A 426 -21.27 11.21 -26.27
C LEU A 426 -21.32 12.21 -25.11
N ALA A 427 -21.89 13.39 -25.32
CA ALA A 427 -22.04 14.40 -24.26
C ALA A 427 -22.85 13.87 -23.06
N ARG A 428 -23.91 13.10 -23.30
CA ARG A 428 -24.70 12.45 -22.22
C ARG A 428 -23.89 11.41 -21.46
N LEU A 429 -23.13 10.57 -22.17
CA LEU A 429 -22.30 9.53 -21.56
C LEU A 429 -21.16 10.14 -20.73
N GLU A 430 -20.53 11.20 -21.21
CA GLU A 430 -19.48 11.90 -20.49
C GLU A 430 -19.96 12.47 -19.16
N GLU A 431 -21.14 13.09 -19.15
CA GLU A 431 -21.74 13.61 -17.92
C GLU A 431 -22.11 12.49 -16.94
N GLN A 432 -22.62 11.36 -17.43
CA GLN A 432 -22.90 10.18 -16.60
C GLN A 432 -21.62 9.59 -15.99
N ILE A 433 -20.57 9.42 -16.79
CA ILE A 433 -19.27 8.90 -16.35
C ILE A 433 -18.69 9.83 -15.27
N LYS A 434 -18.71 11.15 -15.49
CA LYS A 434 -18.23 12.13 -14.51
C LYS A 434 -19.00 12.03 -13.20
N LYS A 435 -20.33 11.94 -13.25
CA LYS A 435 -21.17 11.82 -12.05
C LYS A 435 -20.88 10.55 -11.27
N LEU A 436 -20.86 9.39 -11.94
CA LEU A 436 -20.58 8.09 -11.31
C LEU A 436 -19.16 8.02 -10.75
N THR A 437 -18.19 8.63 -11.42
CA THR A 437 -16.80 8.70 -10.91
C THR A 437 -16.76 9.48 -9.60
N ALA A 438 -17.44 10.63 -9.52
CA ALA A 438 -17.55 11.41 -8.28
C ALA A 438 -18.26 10.63 -7.16
N GLU A 439 -19.32 9.89 -7.47
CA GLU A 439 -20.05 9.05 -6.50
C GLU A 439 -19.19 7.90 -5.99
N ARG A 440 -18.43 7.25 -6.87
CA ARG A 440 -17.48 6.19 -6.55
C ARG A 440 -16.37 6.68 -5.63
N ASP A 441 -15.78 7.83 -5.93
CA ASP A 441 -14.74 8.43 -5.11
C ASP A 441 -15.27 8.91 -3.75
N ALA A 442 -16.48 9.49 -3.71
CA ALA A 442 -17.16 9.84 -2.46
C ALA A 442 -17.45 8.61 -1.60
N THR A 443 -17.88 7.50 -2.21
CA THR A 443 -18.13 6.23 -1.52
C THR A 443 -16.85 5.65 -0.93
N GLN A 444 -15.74 5.71 -1.67
CA GLN A 444 -14.42 5.27 -1.20
C GLN A 444 -13.93 6.13 -0.01
N ALA A 445 -14.10 7.45 -0.08
CA ALA A 445 -13.62 8.40 0.94
C ALA A 445 -14.51 8.49 2.19
N ARG A 446 -15.72 7.93 2.15
CA ARG A 446 -16.69 8.01 3.25
C ARG A 446 -16.18 7.27 4.50
N GLU A 447 -16.24 7.95 5.64
CA GLU A 447 -16.07 7.31 6.94
C GLU A 447 -17.27 6.39 7.21
N ILE A 448 -17.00 5.09 7.30
CA ILE A 448 -18.03 4.07 7.49
C ILE A 448 -18.21 3.66 8.96
N TYR A 449 -17.28 4.01 9.84
CA TYR A 449 -17.39 3.84 11.29
C TYR A 449 -16.43 4.80 12.02
N PRO A 450 -16.76 5.23 13.24
CA PRO A 450 -15.87 6.04 14.04
C PRO A 450 -14.65 5.24 14.52
N THR A 451 -13.54 5.94 14.69
CA THR A 451 -12.27 5.38 15.21
C THR A 451 -11.78 6.18 16.42
N ALA A 452 -10.78 5.66 17.12
CA ALA A 452 -10.08 6.37 18.20
C ALA A 452 -8.59 6.49 17.91
N TYR A 453 -7.97 7.55 18.45
CA TYR A 453 -6.52 7.63 18.53
C TYR A 453 -6.05 6.73 19.67
N GLY A 454 -5.67 5.50 19.31
CA GLY A 454 -5.37 4.42 20.25
C GLY A 454 -4.37 3.44 19.67
N VAL A 455 -4.26 2.28 20.31
CA VAL A 455 -3.45 1.17 19.80
C VAL A 455 -4.30 -0.07 19.57
N SER A 456 -3.78 -1.00 18.77
CA SER A 456 -4.37 -2.31 18.57
C SER A 456 -3.32 -3.39 18.76
N GLU A 457 -3.77 -4.62 18.99
CA GLU A 457 -2.87 -5.77 18.99
C GLU A 457 -2.08 -5.89 17.69
N GLY A 458 -0.77 -6.10 17.83
CA GLY A 458 0.15 -6.33 16.72
C GLY A 458 0.70 -7.75 16.73
N THR A 459 1.75 -7.95 15.94
CA THR A 459 2.44 -9.24 15.87
C THR A 459 3.40 -9.37 17.03
N ALA A 460 3.28 -10.46 17.80
CA ALA A 460 4.19 -10.78 18.87
C ALA A 460 5.65 -10.88 18.37
N THR A 461 6.52 -10.08 18.98
CA THR A 461 7.97 -10.09 18.72
C THR A 461 8.74 -9.89 20.01
N ASN A 462 9.87 -10.57 20.13
CA ASN A 462 10.87 -10.24 21.13
C ASN A 462 11.74 -9.10 20.59
N ALA A 463 12.15 -8.19 21.47
CA ALA A 463 13.05 -7.12 21.09
C ALA A 463 14.48 -7.67 20.95
N ARG A 464 15.29 -7.03 20.12
CA ARG A 464 16.75 -7.18 20.18
C ARG A 464 17.34 -6.00 20.91
N LEU A 465 18.34 -6.25 21.76
CA LEU A 465 19.10 -5.19 22.41
C LEU A 465 19.64 -4.23 21.35
N GLN A 466 19.47 -2.93 21.53
CA GLN A 466 20.13 -1.94 20.66
C GLN A 466 21.42 -1.52 21.34
N LYS A 467 22.57 -1.78 20.71
CA LYS A 467 23.88 -1.47 21.30
C LYS A 467 23.99 0.04 21.48
N ARG A 468 24.17 0.48 22.73
CA ARG A 468 24.15 1.91 23.11
C ARG A 468 22.85 2.64 22.70
N GLY A 469 21.75 1.91 22.50
CA GLY A 469 20.46 2.47 22.09
C GLY A 469 20.29 2.72 20.59
N GLU A 470 21.24 2.27 19.76
CA GLU A 470 21.24 2.42 18.30
C GLU A 470 20.42 1.33 17.59
N PRO A 471 19.26 1.65 16.98
CA PRO A 471 18.34 0.65 16.42
C PRO A 471 18.93 -0.19 15.28
N ASP A 472 19.91 0.35 14.56
CA ASP A 472 20.62 -0.30 13.45
C ASP A 472 21.75 -1.23 13.92
N GLN A 473 22.03 -1.28 15.22
CA GLN A 473 23.04 -2.15 15.84
C GLN A 473 22.40 -3.17 16.80
N PRO A 474 21.67 -4.17 16.27
CA PRO A 474 21.04 -5.18 17.11
C PRO A 474 22.07 -6.10 17.77
N GLY A 475 21.78 -6.46 19.02
CA GLY A 475 22.45 -7.48 19.80
C GLY A 475 21.54 -8.69 20.03
N ASP A 476 21.69 -9.30 21.20
CA ASP A 476 20.94 -10.49 21.58
C ASP A 476 19.44 -10.21 21.66
N GLU A 477 18.67 -11.24 21.35
CA GLU A 477 17.23 -11.23 21.59
C GLU A 477 16.93 -11.22 23.09
N VAL A 478 15.92 -10.43 23.47
CA VAL A 478 15.42 -10.29 24.82
C VAL A 478 13.96 -10.74 24.82
N PRO A 479 13.65 -11.86 25.49
CA PRO A 479 12.28 -12.25 25.72
C PRO A 479 11.50 -11.13 26.38
N ARG A 480 10.26 -10.93 25.97
CA ARG A 480 9.34 -10.03 26.67
C ARG A 480 9.25 -10.45 28.15
N GLN A 481 9.36 -9.49 29.04
CA GLN A 481 9.35 -9.70 30.50
C GLN A 481 9.05 -8.40 31.24
N PHE A 482 8.72 -8.49 32.53
CA PHE A 482 8.54 -7.32 33.39
C PHE A 482 9.83 -6.99 34.16
N LEU A 483 9.83 -5.85 34.87
CA LEU A 483 11.02 -5.38 35.58
C LEU A 483 11.43 -6.36 36.69
N THR A 484 12.68 -6.82 36.66
CA THR A 484 13.25 -7.74 37.66
C THR A 484 13.18 -7.21 39.09
N ILE A 485 13.44 -5.90 39.29
CA ILE A 485 13.33 -5.25 40.60
C ILE A 485 11.91 -5.32 41.20
N LEU A 486 10.88 -5.50 40.37
CA LEU A 486 9.48 -5.62 40.76
C LEU A 486 8.96 -7.07 40.60
N GLY A 487 9.84 -8.05 40.75
CA GLY A 487 9.53 -9.48 40.75
C GLY A 487 9.93 -10.22 39.47
N GLY A 488 10.14 -9.52 38.36
CA GLY A 488 10.72 -10.11 37.15
C GLY A 488 9.91 -11.21 36.48
N ASP A 489 8.58 -11.22 36.67
CA ASP A 489 7.74 -12.25 36.07
C ASP A 489 7.91 -12.24 34.54
N ARG A 490 7.96 -13.44 33.99
CA ARG A 490 7.91 -13.64 32.55
C ARG A 490 6.46 -13.74 32.09
N LEU A 491 6.23 -13.44 30.82
CA LEU A 491 4.95 -13.79 30.21
C LEU A 491 4.77 -15.32 30.28
N PRO A 492 3.53 -15.81 30.43
CA PRO A 492 3.24 -17.23 30.31
C PRO A 492 3.81 -17.81 29.00
N GLU A 493 4.34 -19.03 29.09
CA GLU A 493 4.87 -19.73 27.91
C GLU A 493 3.78 -19.87 26.84
N GLY A 494 4.14 -19.62 25.58
CA GLY A 494 3.19 -19.67 24.47
C GLY A 494 2.24 -18.46 24.35
N THR A 495 2.50 -17.35 25.06
CA THR A 495 1.71 -16.12 24.87
C THR A 495 1.80 -15.63 23.42
N ALA A 496 0.71 -15.80 22.67
CA ALA A 496 0.62 -15.48 21.25
C ALA A 496 0.48 -13.97 20.97
N GLY A 497 -0.09 -13.21 21.90
CA GLY A 497 -0.27 -11.75 21.80
C GLY A 497 0.95 -10.95 22.25
N SER A 498 0.83 -9.63 22.26
CA SER A 498 1.84 -8.62 22.59
C SER A 498 2.42 -8.76 23.99
N GLY A 499 1.60 -9.21 24.95
CA GLY A 499 1.92 -9.16 26.37
C GLY A 499 1.29 -8.00 27.13
N ARG A 500 0.58 -7.09 26.44
CA ARG A 500 -0.02 -5.90 27.08
C ARG A 500 -1.06 -6.27 28.13
N LEU A 501 -1.87 -7.31 27.90
CA LEU A 501 -2.84 -7.77 28.90
C LEU A 501 -2.12 -8.25 30.17
N GLN A 502 -1.05 -9.04 30.04
CA GLN A 502 -0.28 -9.51 31.19
C GLN A 502 0.45 -8.35 31.89
N LEU A 503 0.94 -7.36 31.13
CA LEU A 503 1.51 -6.14 31.70
C LEU A 503 0.45 -5.35 32.50
N ALA A 504 -0.77 -5.21 31.96
CA ALA A 504 -1.88 -4.55 32.63
C ALA A 504 -2.24 -5.24 33.96
N ASP A 505 -2.31 -6.57 33.94
CA ASP A 505 -2.58 -7.38 35.13
C ASP A 505 -1.43 -7.28 36.15
N TRP A 506 -0.17 -7.29 35.68
CA TRP A 506 1.00 -7.13 36.54
C TRP A 506 1.10 -5.75 37.18
N LEU A 507 0.77 -4.68 36.45
CA LEU A 507 0.75 -3.31 36.98
C LEU A 507 -0.32 -3.10 38.05
N THR A 508 -1.36 -3.92 38.06
CA THR A 508 -2.56 -3.73 38.88
C THR A 508 -2.80 -4.84 39.90
N ARG A 509 -1.88 -5.82 40.00
CA ARG A 509 -2.00 -6.93 40.93
C ARG A 509 -1.93 -6.44 42.39
N PRO A 510 -2.78 -6.94 43.30
CA PRO A 510 -2.75 -6.52 44.71
C PRO A 510 -1.41 -6.77 45.43
N SER A 511 -0.64 -7.78 44.98
CA SER A 511 0.69 -8.08 45.53
C SER A 511 1.76 -7.04 45.18
N GLN A 512 1.48 -6.09 44.29
CA GLN A 512 2.38 -5.02 43.87
C GLN A 512 1.62 -3.69 43.80
N PRO A 513 1.36 -3.01 44.94
CA PRO A 513 0.54 -1.81 44.98
C PRO A 513 1.26 -0.54 44.47
N LEU A 514 2.43 -0.67 43.81
CA LEU A 514 3.28 0.46 43.45
C LEU A 514 2.55 1.49 42.58
N ALA A 515 1.76 1.04 41.60
CA ALA A 515 0.98 1.97 40.77
C ALA A 515 -0.08 2.75 41.55
N ALA A 516 -0.73 2.10 42.52
CA ALA A 516 -1.65 2.77 43.42
C ALA A 516 -0.93 3.78 44.31
N ARG A 517 0.25 3.44 44.86
CA ARG A 517 1.07 4.34 45.68
C ARG A 517 1.52 5.58 44.92
N VAL A 518 2.02 5.39 43.70
CA VAL A 518 2.44 6.50 42.82
C VAL A 518 1.25 7.41 42.53
N PHE A 519 0.08 6.85 42.21
CA PHE A 519 -1.12 7.64 41.96
C PHE A 519 -1.63 8.36 43.21
N VAL A 520 -1.67 7.71 44.37
CA VAL A 520 -2.05 8.32 45.65
C VAL A 520 -1.13 9.49 45.98
N ASN A 521 0.18 9.35 45.77
CA ASN A 521 1.12 10.45 45.96
C ASN A 521 0.82 11.66 45.06
N ARG A 522 0.40 11.42 43.80
CA ARG A 522 -0.01 12.48 42.87
C ARG A 522 -1.30 13.15 43.32
N VAL A 523 -2.30 12.36 43.72
CA VAL A 523 -3.56 12.88 44.28
C VAL A 523 -3.30 13.74 45.50
N TRP A 524 -2.43 13.28 46.40
CA TRP A 524 -2.00 14.04 47.58
C TRP A 524 -1.33 15.35 47.18
N SER A 525 -0.40 15.33 46.23
CA SER A 525 0.25 16.54 45.71
C SER A 525 -0.74 17.53 45.09
N TRP A 526 -1.69 17.05 44.27
CA TRP A 526 -2.70 17.91 43.65
C TRP A 526 -3.67 18.52 44.67
N HIS A 527 -3.92 17.84 45.79
CA HIS A 527 -4.82 18.33 46.82
C HIS A 527 -4.13 19.26 47.84
N PHE A 528 -2.93 18.89 48.29
CA PHE A 528 -2.22 19.58 49.37
C PHE A 528 -1.03 20.44 48.90
N GLY A 529 -0.71 20.44 47.61
CA GLY A 529 0.36 21.24 47.01
C GLY A 529 1.76 20.59 47.07
N GLN A 530 1.92 19.50 47.81
CA GLN A 530 3.17 18.74 47.91
C GLN A 530 2.84 17.27 48.14
N GLY A 531 3.49 16.37 47.39
CA GLY A 531 3.34 14.92 47.56
C GLY A 531 3.95 14.39 48.85
N LEU A 532 3.52 13.21 49.28
CA LEU A 532 4.19 12.45 50.35
C LEU A 532 5.65 12.16 49.99
N VAL A 533 5.89 11.80 48.73
CA VAL A 533 7.18 11.83 48.04
C VAL A 533 7.18 13.07 47.14
N THR A 534 8.14 13.98 47.34
CA THR A 534 8.21 15.28 46.65
C THR A 534 8.62 15.15 45.18
N THR A 535 9.20 14.02 44.80
CA THR A 535 9.56 13.62 43.43
C THR A 535 8.51 12.65 42.87
N PRO A 536 7.35 13.12 42.39
CA PRO A 536 6.22 12.22 42.11
C PRO A 536 6.44 11.24 40.96
N SER A 537 7.51 11.42 40.17
CA SER A 537 7.92 10.56 39.06
C SER A 537 9.20 9.76 39.33
N ASP A 538 9.78 9.87 40.53
CA ASP A 538 11.00 9.16 40.95
C ASP A 538 10.87 8.74 42.42
N PHE A 539 10.51 7.47 42.63
CA PHE A 539 10.44 6.75 43.89
C PHE A 539 11.68 5.86 44.09
N GLY A 540 12.62 5.91 43.14
CA GLY A 540 13.86 5.15 43.18
C GLY A 540 14.87 5.75 44.15
N SER A 541 16.11 5.29 44.03
CA SER A 541 17.24 5.69 44.87
C SER A 541 17.61 7.19 44.80
N ARG A 542 17.11 7.91 43.78
CA ARG A 542 17.28 9.37 43.64
C ARG A 542 16.07 10.18 44.09
N GLY A 543 14.95 9.52 44.38
CA GLY A 543 13.77 10.14 44.96
C GLY A 543 13.95 10.47 46.43
N GLU A 544 13.09 11.34 46.95
CA GLU A 544 13.03 11.58 48.40
C GLU A 544 12.22 10.48 49.11
N LEU A 545 12.56 10.20 50.37
CA LEU A 545 11.76 9.30 51.19
C LEU A 545 10.38 9.93 51.47
N PRO A 546 9.31 9.11 51.57
CA PRO A 546 8.00 9.63 51.89
C PRO A 546 7.99 10.25 53.28
N SER A 547 7.42 11.45 53.41
CA SER A 547 7.26 12.14 54.70
C SER A 547 6.44 11.32 55.71
N HIS A 548 5.46 10.54 55.23
CA HIS A 548 4.61 9.66 56.03
C HIS A 548 4.55 8.29 55.36
N PRO A 549 5.54 7.41 55.58
CA PRO A 549 5.64 6.12 54.89
C PRO A 549 4.42 5.22 55.06
N GLU A 550 3.74 5.28 56.21
CA GLU A 550 2.57 4.44 56.50
C GLU A 550 1.32 4.81 55.67
N LEU A 551 1.30 5.97 55.02
CA LEU A 551 0.22 6.39 54.12
C LEU A 551 0.41 5.90 52.67
N LEU A 552 1.54 5.25 52.36
CA LEU A 552 1.86 4.65 51.07
C LEU A 552 2.13 3.16 51.22
#